data_AF-A0A182S7V6-F1
#
_entry.id   AF-A0A182S7V6-F1
#
_cell.length_a   1.000
_cell.length_b   1.000
_cell.length_c   1.000
_cell.angle_alpha   90.00
_cell.angle_beta   90.00
_cell.angle_gamma   90.00
#
_symmetry.space_group_name_H-M   'P 1'
#
loop_
_entity.id
_entity.type
_entity.pdbx_description
1 polymer ?
#
loop_
_entity_poly.entity_id
_entity_poly.type
_entity_poly.pdbx_seq_one_letter_code
_entity_poly.pdbx_strand_id
1 'polypeptide(L)'
;MKPNESAAINGFAKQNRDPSSVTSNGSYQNANSIGKEQKKKNKHSRILEADCTNLREKLVDRLKGSRFRYINEQLYKIPGKEAKKLFQEDPASFDAYHEGYRQQVEQWPMNPLNRMIKCILKLPKDTIVADFGCGDAKLAASVPHKVYSLDLMSNNNSVIACDMANTPLESNFVNVVIFCLSLMGTNLADFFLEANRVLKVGGTMKIAEVSSRFDNVNVFVSNVQRCGFKLENKDLKHSLFYFFNFKKERTVLKGSTNTKQFSLKPCLYKKR
;
A
#
# COMPACT_ATOMS: atom_id res chain seq x y z
N MET A 1 50.71 -4.02 27.03
CA MET A 1 51.02 -3.18 28.21
C MET A 1 49.73 -2.55 28.74
N LYS A 2 49.15 -3.15 29.78
CA LYS A 2 48.62 -2.39 30.94
C LYS A 2 49.76 -2.41 31.98
N PRO A 3 49.91 -1.46 32.92
CA PRO A 3 48.89 -0.96 33.86
C PRO A 3 49.02 0.58 34.10
N ASN A 4 48.44 1.32 35.05
CA ASN A 4 47.88 1.12 36.41
C ASN A 4 46.98 2.36 36.71
N GLU A 5 45.84 2.28 37.40
CA GLU A 5 45.65 2.51 38.87
C GLU A 5 46.12 3.90 39.33
N SER A 6 45.44 4.69 40.18
CA SER A 6 44.42 4.45 41.22
C SER A 6 44.09 5.78 41.92
N ALA A 7 42.93 5.80 42.60
CA ALA A 7 42.69 6.44 43.92
C ALA A 7 42.70 7.99 44.05
N ALA A 8 42.07 8.64 45.04
CA ALA A 8 40.97 8.38 45.96
C ALA A 8 40.90 9.60 46.93
N ILE A 9 39.67 10.02 47.28
CA ILE A 9 39.20 10.45 48.63
C ILE A 9 39.72 11.77 49.29
N ASN A 10 38.73 12.50 49.86
CA ASN A 10 38.69 13.39 51.05
C ASN A 10 38.24 14.82 50.68
N GLY A 11 37.14 15.40 51.18
CA GLY A 11 36.40 15.18 52.42
C GLY A 11 36.86 16.18 53.47
N PHE A 12 36.13 17.30 53.67
CA PHE A 12 36.16 18.06 54.93
C PHE A 12 34.83 18.80 55.15
N ALA A 13 34.33 18.65 56.37
CA ALA A 13 33.13 19.26 56.94
C ALA A 13 33.51 20.21 58.10
N LYS A 14 32.47 20.90 58.63
CA LYS A 14 32.38 21.68 59.90
C LYS A 14 32.70 23.18 59.77
N GLN A 15 32.05 24.12 60.47
CA GLN A 15 30.95 24.12 61.46
C GLN A 15 30.51 25.58 61.76
N ASN A 16 29.24 25.72 62.17
CA ASN A 16 28.66 26.59 63.23
C ASN A 16 28.94 28.11 63.27
N ARG A 17 27.87 28.93 63.37
CA ARG A 17 27.25 29.38 64.65
C ARG A 17 26.05 30.33 64.44
N ASP A 18 24.95 30.00 65.10
CA ASP A 18 23.76 30.78 65.51
C ASP A 18 24.10 31.86 66.60
N PRO A 19 23.15 32.61 67.24
CA PRO A 19 21.70 32.79 67.03
C PRO A 19 21.21 34.26 67.17
N SER A 20 19.93 34.54 66.84
CA SER A 20 19.06 35.27 67.79
C SER A 20 17.58 35.22 67.41
N SER A 21 16.82 34.80 68.41
CA SER A 21 15.38 34.58 68.53
C SER A 21 14.52 35.85 68.47
N VAL A 22 13.34 35.77 67.84
CA VAL A 22 12.12 36.40 68.36
C VAL A 22 10.90 35.49 68.09
N THR A 23 10.19 35.22 69.17
CA THR A 23 8.93 34.48 69.31
C THR A 23 7.71 35.25 68.80
N SER A 24 6.73 34.56 68.20
CA SER A 24 5.31 34.79 68.53
C SER A 24 4.39 33.69 67.96
N ASN A 25 3.55 33.15 68.84
CA ASN A 25 2.45 32.23 68.58
C ASN A 25 1.41 32.79 67.59
N GLY A 26 0.75 31.91 66.82
CA GLY A 26 -0.51 32.27 66.16
C GLY A 26 -1.02 31.27 65.13
N SER A 27 -2.13 30.61 65.47
CA SER A 27 -3.17 30.05 64.58
C SER A 27 -2.82 28.91 63.61
N TYR A 28 -3.26 27.71 63.99
CA TYR A 28 -3.82 26.75 63.04
C TYR A 28 -5.03 27.37 62.33
N GLN A 29 -4.99 27.48 61.00
CA GLN A 29 -6.07 27.09 60.07
C GLN A 29 -5.74 27.46 58.60
N ASN A 30 -6.19 26.60 57.68
CA ASN A 30 -6.32 26.77 56.22
C ASN A 30 -5.07 26.73 55.32
N ALA A 31 -4.63 25.51 54.97
CA ALA A 31 -3.78 25.24 53.79
C ALA A 31 -4.37 24.20 52.81
N ASN A 32 -5.69 23.93 52.85
CA ASN A 32 -6.31 22.84 52.07
C ASN A 32 -7.20 23.26 50.89
N SER A 33 -7.26 24.55 50.53
CA SER A 33 -8.06 25.03 49.39
C SER A 33 -7.24 25.29 48.10
N ILE A 34 -5.95 25.59 48.19
CA ILE A 34 -5.11 25.97 47.03
C ILE A 34 -4.67 24.76 46.18
N GLY A 35 -4.47 23.59 46.79
CA GLY A 35 -4.03 22.37 46.09
C GLY A 35 -5.11 21.67 45.24
N LYS A 36 -6.41 21.95 45.47
CA LYS A 36 -7.52 21.35 44.70
C LYS A 36 -7.80 22.10 43.39
N GLU A 37 -7.61 23.42 43.35
CA GLU A 37 -7.77 24.22 42.13
C GLU A 37 -6.63 24.02 41.13
N GLN A 38 -5.38 23.90 41.59
CA GLN A 38 -4.24 23.58 40.71
C GLN A 38 -4.33 22.16 40.14
N LYS A 39 -4.80 21.17 40.91
CA LYS A 39 -5.07 19.82 40.39
C LYS A 39 -6.22 19.78 39.38
N LYS A 40 -7.28 20.58 39.58
CA LYS A 40 -8.38 20.72 38.59
C LYS A 40 -7.94 21.45 37.32
N LYS A 41 -7.14 22.53 37.42
CA LYS A 41 -6.56 23.24 36.26
C LYS A 41 -5.61 22.36 35.44
N ASN A 42 -4.73 21.59 36.09
CA ASN A 42 -3.85 20.62 35.41
C ASN A 42 -4.62 19.46 34.77
N LYS A 43 -5.74 19.02 35.37
CA LYS A 43 -6.59 17.99 34.75
C LYS A 43 -7.34 18.56 33.55
N HIS A 44 -7.81 19.81 33.62
CA HIS A 44 -8.53 20.45 32.53
C HIS A 44 -7.61 20.85 31.36
N SER A 45 -6.38 21.31 31.61
CA SER A 45 -5.40 21.58 30.55
C SER A 45 -4.95 20.29 29.87
N ARG A 46 -4.71 19.21 30.61
CA ARG A 46 -4.40 17.89 30.03
C ARG A 46 -5.54 17.33 29.18
N ILE A 47 -6.80 17.55 29.58
CA ILE A 47 -7.96 17.15 28.78
C ILE A 47 -8.07 17.99 27.50
N LEU A 48 -7.85 19.31 27.58
CA LEU A 48 -7.87 20.20 26.41
C LEU A 48 -6.69 19.95 25.45
N GLU A 49 -5.51 19.65 25.98
CA GLU A 49 -4.34 19.23 25.20
C GLU A 49 -4.60 17.89 24.52
N ALA A 50 -5.16 16.90 25.24
CA ALA A 50 -5.52 15.61 24.68
C ALA A 50 -6.60 15.72 23.58
N ASP A 51 -7.59 16.60 23.76
CA ASP A 51 -8.66 16.84 22.80
C ASP A 51 -8.15 17.60 21.56
N CYS A 52 -7.22 18.54 21.75
CA CYS A 52 -6.54 19.24 20.67
C CYS A 52 -5.62 18.32 19.86
N THR A 53 -4.88 17.42 20.53
CA THR A 53 -4.09 16.39 19.85
C THR A 53 -4.98 15.43 19.07
N ASN A 54 -6.12 15.02 19.65
CA ASN A 54 -7.08 14.15 18.95
C ASN A 54 -7.70 14.83 17.72
N LEU A 55 -8.04 16.11 17.81
CA LEU A 55 -8.53 16.90 16.68
C LEU A 55 -7.45 17.03 15.60
N ARG A 56 -6.21 17.33 15.99
CA ARG A 56 -5.06 17.45 15.08
C ARG A 56 -4.82 16.13 14.33
N GLU A 57 -4.81 15.00 15.03
CA GLU A 57 -4.68 13.66 14.44
C GLU A 57 -5.79 13.41 13.42
N LYS A 58 -7.06 13.67 13.78
CA LYS A 58 -8.20 13.53 12.86
C LYS A 58 -8.08 14.42 11.62
N LEU A 59 -7.55 15.63 11.75
CA LEU A 59 -7.32 16.53 10.62
C LEU A 59 -6.17 16.00 9.73
N VAL A 60 -5.09 15.51 10.32
CA VAL A 60 -3.97 14.88 9.59
C VAL A 60 -4.45 13.66 8.82
N ASP A 61 -5.24 12.78 9.43
CA ASP A 61 -5.79 11.59 8.77
C ASP A 61 -6.73 11.96 7.61
N ARG A 62 -7.55 13.00 7.78
CA ARG A 62 -8.39 13.53 6.70
C ARG A 62 -7.55 14.06 5.54
N LEU A 63 -6.45 14.76 5.81
CA LEU A 63 -5.53 15.27 4.79
C LEU A 63 -4.83 14.12 4.05
N LYS A 64 -4.33 13.11 4.77
CA LYS A 64 -3.73 11.90 4.17
C LYS A 64 -4.71 11.19 3.23
N GLY A 65 -5.94 10.95 3.68
CA GLY A 65 -6.98 10.33 2.86
C GLY A 65 -7.36 11.18 1.64
N SER A 66 -7.34 12.51 1.76
CA SER A 66 -7.58 13.41 0.63
C SER A 66 -6.45 13.39 -0.40
N ARG A 67 -5.19 13.42 0.07
CA ARG A 67 -4.00 13.31 -0.78
C ARG A 67 -3.98 12.00 -1.56
N PHE A 68 -4.24 10.88 -0.87
CA PHE A 68 -4.35 9.57 -1.51
C PHE A 68 -5.43 9.54 -2.61
N ARG A 69 -6.66 10.00 -2.33
CA ARG A 69 -7.74 10.02 -3.32
C ARG A 69 -7.39 10.86 -4.53
N TYR A 70 -6.80 12.04 -4.32
CA TYR A 70 -6.35 12.92 -5.40
C TYR A 70 -5.33 12.21 -6.30
N ILE A 71 -4.27 11.65 -5.72
CA ILE A 71 -3.23 10.94 -6.49
C ILE A 71 -3.83 9.75 -7.25
N ASN A 72 -4.64 8.92 -6.56
CA ASN A 72 -5.31 7.77 -7.17
C ASN A 72 -6.19 8.17 -8.36
N GLU A 73 -6.94 9.27 -8.27
CA GLU A 73 -7.72 9.78 -9.40
C GLU A 73 -6.86 10.24 -10.58
N GLN A 74 -5.69 10.85 -10.33
CA GLN A 74 -4.75 11.22 -11.39
C GLN A 74 -4.20 9.99 -12.10
N LEU A 75 -3.80 8.95 -11.36
CA LEU A 75 -3.22 7.72 -11.92
C LEU A 75 -4.17 6.98 -12.89
N TYR A 76 -5.48 7.13 -12.75
CA TYR A 76 -6.46 6.57 -13.71
C TYR A 76 -6.65 7.41 -14.98
N LYS A 77 -6.08 8.62 -15.04
CA LYS A 77 -6.28 9.58 -16.14
C LYS A 77 -5.04 9.75 -17.03
N ILE A 78 -3.87 9.31 -16.57
CA ILE A 78 -2.59 9.52 -17.25
C ILE A 78 -1.97 8.18 -17.71
N PRO A 79 -1.18 8.17 -18.80
CA PRO A 79 -0.39 7.01 -19.20
C PRO A 79 0.70 6.63 -18.18
N GLY A 80 1.19 5.39 -18.22
CA GLY A 80 2.25 4.90 -17.33
C GLY A 80 3.53 5.76 -17.35
N LYS A 81 3.93 6.27 -18.52
CA LYS A 81 5.08 7.19 -18.65
C LYS A 81 4.89 8.48 -17.84
N GLU A 82 3.69 9.04 -17.82
CA GLU A 82 3.36 10.26 -17.08
C GLU A 82 3.24 9.97 -15.58
N ALA A 83 2.63 8.84 -15.20
CA ALA A 83 2.60 8.39 -13.81
C ALA A 83 4.01 8.20 -13.24
N LYS A 84 4.94 7.65 -14.04
CA LYS A 84 6.35 7.51 -13.64
C LYS A 84 7.00 8.88 -13.44
N LYS A 85 6.76 9.80 -14.36
CA LYS A 85 7.28 11.17 -14.26
C LYS A 85 6.76 11.88 -13.00
N LEU A 86 5.46 11.77 -12.70
CA LEU A 86 4.84 12.31 -11.49
C LEU A 86 5.57 11.85 -10.21
N PHE A 87 5.85 10.54 -10.10
CA PHE A 87 6.54 9.99 -8.93
C PHE A 87 8.04 10.25 -8.90
N GLN A 88 8.68 10.46 -10.05
CA GLN A 88 10.08 10.90 -10.11
C GLN A 88 10.24 12.36 -9.68
N GLU A 89 9.30 13.22 -10.06
CA GLU A 89 9.30 14.64 -9.70
C GLU A 89 8.89 14.86 -8.24
N ASP A 90 7.99 14.04 -7.70
CA ASP A 90 7.60 14.05 -6.29
C ASP A 90 7.60 12.63 -5.68
N PRO A 91 8.77 12.15 -5.19
CA PRO A 91 8.88 10.85 -4.54
C PRO A 91 7.97 10.70 -3.31
N ALA A 92 7.68 11.80 -2.60
CA ALA A 92 6.79 11.75 -1.44
C ALA A 92 5.34 11.43 -1.84
N SER A 93 4.94 11.69 -3.09
CA SER A 93 3.63 11.28 -3.61
C SER A 93 3.53 9.78 -3.87
N PHE A 94 4.64 9.11 -4.19
CA PHE A 94 4.67 7.64 -4.25
C PHE A 94 4.41 7.03 -2.87
N ASP A 95 5.14 7.49 -1.85
CA ASP A 95 4.95 7.01 -0.48
C ASP A 95 3.55 7.30 0.06
N ALA A 96 3.03 8.51 -0.20
CA ALA A 96 1.67 8.89 0.20
C ALA A 96 0.58 8.06 -0.49
N TYR A 97 0.80 7.71 -1.77
CA TYR A 97 -0.10 6.81 -2.49
C TYR A 97 -0.13 5.41 -1.87
N HIS A 98 1.04 4.81 -1.62
CA HIS A 98 1.14 3.48 -1.04
C HIS A 98 0.67 3.43 0.42
N GLU A 99 0.95 4.45 1.23
CA GLU A 99 0.42 4.57 2.59
C GLU A 99 -1.11 4.62 2.56
N GLY A 100 -1.69 5.48 1.73
CA GLY A 100 -3.13 5.58 1.59
C GLY A 100 -3.77 4.29 1.08
N TYR A 101 -3.14 3.61 0.12
CA TYR A 101 -3.61 2.33 -0.39
C TYR A 101 -3.60 1.25 0.70
N ARG A 102 -2.53 1.14 1.50
CA ARG A 102 -2.47 0.20 2.63
C ARG A 102 -3.61 0.44 3.64
N GLN A 103 -3.87 1.70 3.99
CA GLN A 103 -4.98 2.06 4.86
C GLN A 103 -6.35 1.67 4.27
N GLN A 104 -6.54 1.81 2.95
CA GLN A 104 -7.78 1.37 2.31
C GLN A 104 -7.94 -0.15 2.34
N VAL A 105 -6.86 -0.89 2.08
CA VAL A 105 -6.85 -2.35 2.07
C VAL A 105 -7.21 -2.93 3.44
N GLU A 106 -6.77 -2.31 4.53
CA GLU A 106 -7.10 -2.72 5.91
C GLU A 106 -8.60 -2.62 6.22
N GLN A 107 -9.32 -1.71 5.56
CA GLN A 107 -10.77 -1.51 5.75
C GLN A 107 -11.62 -2.46 4.91
N TRP A 108 -11.00 -3.29 4.07
CA TRP A 108 -11.72 -4.21 3.20
C TRP A 108 -12.07 -5.51 3.94
N PRO A 109 -13.28 -6.05 3.75
CA PRO A 109 -13.67 -7.33 4.36
C PRO A 109 -12.82 -8.50 3.83
N MET A 110 -12.20 -8.33 2.66
CA MET A 110 -11.29 -9.29 2.06
C MET A 110 -10.31 -8.56 1.16
N ASN A 111 -9.02 -8.91 1.25
CA ASN A 111 -8.01 -8.50 0.28
C ASN A 111 -7.95 -9.51 -0.88
N PRO A 112 -8.18 -9.11 -2.15
CA PRO A 112 -8.17 -10.04 -3.28
C PRO A 112 -6.82 -10.74 -3.48
N LEU A 113 -5.71 -10.14 -3.04
CA LEU A 113 -4.38 -10.75 -3.10
C LEU A 113 -4.31 -12.03 -2.25
N ASN A 114 -5.02 -12.09 -1.12
CA ASN A 114 -5.07 -13.29 -0.29
C ASN A 114 -5.67 -14.47 -1.05
N ARG A 115 -6.65 -14.22 -1.94
CA ARG A 115 -7.21 -15.26 -2.81
C ARG A 115 -6.19 -15.70 -3.87
N MET A 116 -5.44 -14.76 -4.46
CA MET A 116 -4.37 -15.08 -5.41
C MET A 116 -3.29 -15.95 -4.76
N ILE A 117 -2.81 -15.58 -3.57
CA ILE A 117 -1.85 -16.36 -2.79
C ILE A 117 -2.36 -17.80 -2.58
N LYS A 118 -3.60 -17.96 -2.09
CA LYS A 118 -4.22 -19.28 -1.90
C LYS A 118 -4.32 -20.09 -3.20
N CYS A 119 -4.55 -19.44 -4.34
CA CYS A 119 -4.56 -20.11 -5.64
C CYS A 119 -3.16 -20.57 -6.06
N ILE A 120 -2.14 -19.72 -5.92
CA ILE A 120 -0.76 -20.05 -6.30
C ILE A 120 -0.18 -21.16 -5.41
N LEU A 121 -0.46 -21.15 -4.10
CA LEU A 121 -0.01 -22.20 -3.18
C LEU A 121 -0.47 -23.62 -3.55
N LYS A 122 -1.53 -23.75 -4.37
CA LYS A 122 -2.04 -25.05 -4.85
C LYS A 122 -1.40 -25.52 -6.15
N LEU A 123 -0.58 -24.69 -6.80
CA LEU A 123 0.09 -25.02 -8.05
C LEU A 123 1.42 -25.74 -7.80
N PRO A 124 1.92 -26.52 -8.78
CA PRO A 124 3.26 -27.12 -8.72
C PRO A 124 4.35 -26.09 -8.37
N LYS A 125 5.33 -26.47 -7.56
CA LYS A 125 6.35 -25.53 -7.01
C LYS A 125 7.25 -24.88 -8.08
N ASP A 126 7.40 -25.53 -9.21
CA ASP A 126 8.14 -25.07 -10.39
C ASP A 126 7.33 -24.09 -11.28
N THR A 127 6.08 -23.79 -10.91
CA THR A 127 5.27 -22.77 -11.58
C THR A 127 5.93 -21.39 -11.45
N ILE A 128 6.27 -20.79 -12.58
CA ILE A 128 6.80 -19.42 -12.66
C ILE A 128 5.63 -18.44 -12.79
N VAL A 129 5.59 -17.45 -11.92
CA VAL A 129 4.54 -16.43 -11.85
C VAL A 129 5.10 -15.06 -12.22
N ALA A 130 4.35 -14.27 -12.98
CA ALA A 130 4.59 -12.83 -13.10
C ALA A 130 3.43 -12.06 -12.46
N ASP A 131 3.77 -11.10 -11.60
CA ASP A 131 2.83 -10.24 -10.88
C ASP A 131 2.91 -8.82 -11.45
N PHE A 132 1.93 -8.46 -12.28
CA PHE A 132 1.89 -7.19 -13.00
C PHE A 132 1.23 -6.13 -12.12
N GLY A 133 1.99 -5.09 -11.76
CA GLY A 133 1.59 -4.08 -10.77
C GLY A 133 1.58 -4.65 -9.35
N CYS A 134 2.73 -5.21 -8.94
CA CYS A 134 2.88 -5.98 -7.70
C CYS A 134 2.92 -5.15 -6.40
N GLY A 135 3.05 -3.82 -6.51
CA GLY A 135 3.24 -2.91 -5.38
C GLY A 135 4.43 -3.30 -4.51
N ASP A 136 4.15 -3.63 -3.25
CA ASP A 136 5.17 -4.00 -2.25
C ASP A 136 5.69 -5.46 -2.41
N ALA A 137 5.39 -6.13 -3.54
CA ALA A 137 5.76 -7.52 -3.83
C ALA A 137 5.26 -8.56 -2.80
N LYS A 138 4.10 -8.31 -2.19
CA LYS A 138 3.54 -9.18 -1.15
C LYS A 138 3.24 -10.60 -1.65
N LEU A 139 2.89 -10.77 -2.93
CA LEU A 139 2.70 -12.12 -3.51
C LEU A 139 3.98 -12.94 -3.42
N ALA A 140 5.10 -12.38 -3.90
CA ALA A 140 6.41 -13.03 -3.89
C ALA A 140 6.87 -13.40 -2.48
N ALA A 141 6.61 -12.54 -1.49
CA ALA A 141 6.93 -12.82 -0.10
C ALA A 141 6.05 -13.90 0.55
N SER A 142 4.91 -14.25 -0.06
CA SER A 142 3.88 -15.12 0.55
C SER A 142 3.82 -16.52 -0.04
N VAL A 143 4.63 -16.84 -1.06
CA VAL A 143 4.59 -18.13 -1.76
C VAL A 143 6.02 -18.66 -2.00
N PRO A 144 6.22 -19.98 -2.06
CA PRO A 144 7.54 -20.57 -2.35
C PRO A 144 7.90 -20.53 -3.84
N HIS A 145 6.94 -20.19 -4.71
CA HIS A 145 7.10 -20.16 -6.16
C HIS A 145 8.03 -19.02 -6.61
N LYS A 146 8.66 -19.17 -7.78
CA LYS A 146 9.40 -18.07 -8.40
C LYS A 146 8.39 -17.03 -8.92
N VAL A 147 8.37 -15.85 -8.30
CA VAL A 147 7.53 -14.72 -8.70
C VAL A 147 8.41 -13.59 -9.25
N TYR A 148 8.09 -13.14 -10.46
CA TYR A 148 8.62 -11.92 -11.05
C TYR A 148 7.67 -10.77 -10.73
N SER A 149 8.06 -9.96 -9.76
CA SER A 149 7.31 -8.79 -9.31
C SER A 149 7.63 -7.59 -10.20
N LEU A 150 6.62 -7.11 -10.93
CA LEU A 150 6.74 -6.02 -11.90
C LEU A 150 5.92 -4.83 -11.42
N ASP A 151 6.50 -3.64 -11.34
CA ASP A 151 5.76 -2.42 -11.05
C ASP A 151 6.41 -1.22 -11.75
N LEU A 152 5.68 -0.12 -11.89
CA LEU A 152 6.20 1.09 -12.51
C LEU A 152 7.35 1.68 -11.70
N MET A 153 7.23 1.61 -10.37
CA MET A 153 8.22 2.05 -9.38
C MET A 153 8.11 1.20 -8.11
N SER A 154 9.20 1.07 -7.36
CA SER A 154 9.18 0.42 -6.04
C SER A 154 10.37 0.84 -5.19
N ASN A 155 10.17 0.88 -3.88
CA ASN A 155 11.23 0.97 -2.88
C ASN A 155 11.81 -0.41 -2.50
N ASN A 156 11.25 -1.50 -3.06
CA ASN A 156 11.69 -2.85 -2.82
C ASN A 156 12.63 -3.33 -3.95
N ASN A 157 13.87 -3.66 -3.61
CA ASN A 157 14.88 -4.12 -4.56
C ASN A 157 14.54 -5.44 -5.25
N SER A 158 13.56 -6.21 -4.75
CA SER A 158 13.08 -7.43 -5.43
C SER A 158 12.07 -7.15 -6.55
N VAL A 159 11.60 -5.90 -6.69
CA VAL A 159 10.68 -5.49 -7.76
C VAL A 159 11.46 -5.01 -8.97
N ILE A 160 11.04 -5.49 -10.13
CA ILE A 160 11.54 -5.05 -11.42
C ILE A 160 10.75 -3.80 -11.82
N ALA A 161 11.41 -2.64 -11.79
CA ALA A 161 10.81 -1.37 -12.18
C ALA A 161 10.66 -1.28 -13.71
N CYS A 162 9.43 -1.41 -14.23
CA CYS A 162 9.11 -1.33 -15.65
C CYS A 162 7.66 -0.89 -15.92
N ASP A 163 7.39 -0.37 -17.11
CA ASP A 163 6.00 -0.25 -17.59
C ASP A 163 5.48 -1.66 -17.92
N MET A 164 4.38 -2.07 -17.29
CA MET A 164 3.82 -3.40 -17.50
C MET A 164 3.24 -3.64 -18.91
N ALA A 165 3.15 -2.60 -19.75
CA ALA A 165 2.90 -2.73 -21.18
C ALA A 165 4.14 -3.19 -21.99
N ASN A 166 5.32 -3.18 -21.38
CA ASN A 166 6.60 -3.59 -21.97
C ASN A 166 7.58 -4.05 -20.88
N THR A 167 7.43 -5.31 -20.46
CA THR A 167 8.23 -5.92 -19.41
C THR A 167 9.56 -6.45 -19.97
N PRO A 168 10.62 -6.56 -19.15
CA PRO A 168 11.88 -7.15 -19.59
C PRO A 168 11.86 -8.69 -19.64
N LEU A 169 10.70 -9.33 -19.42
CA LEU A 169 10.59 -10.79 -19.43
C LEU A 169 10.62 -11.34 -20.86
N GLU A 170 11.13 -12.57 -21.01
CA GLU A 170 11.13 -13.27 -22.29
C GLU A 170 9.72 -13.69 -22.73
N SER A 171 9.54 -13.91 -24.04
CA SER A 171 8.28 -14.40 -24.59
C SER A 171 8.06 -15.88 -24.24
N ASN A 172 6.82 -16.28 -23.94
CA ASN A 172 6.47 -17.65 -23.55
C ASN A 172 7.30 -18.20 -22.37
N PHE A 173 7.60 -17.36 -21.39
CA PHE A 173 8.48 -17.65 -20.28
C PHE A 173 7.74 -18.11 -19.03
N VAL A 174 6.65 -17.43 -18.65
CA VAL A 174 5.95 -17.69 -17.38
C VAL A 174 4.77 -18.65 -17.53
N ASN A 175 4.39 -19.31 -16.44
CA ASN A 175 3.24 -20.21 -16.39
C ASN A 175 1.95 -19.51 -15.98
N VAL A 176 2.07 -18.48 -15.13
CA VAL A 176 0.94 -17.70 -14.62
C VAL A 176 1.23 -16.20 -14.68
N VAL A 177 0.25 -15.42 -15.11
CA VAL A 177 0.23 -13.95 -14.98
C VAL A 177 -0.87 -13.55 -14.01
N ILE A 178 -0.55 -12.62 -13.09
CA ILE A 178 -1.50 -12.04 -12.14
C ILE A 178 -1.65 -10.55 -12.41
N PHE A 179 -2.90 -10.08 -12.47
CA PHE A 179 -3.27 -8.68 -12.32
C PHE A 179 -4.16 -8.55 -11.09
N CYS A 180 -3.65 -7.99 -10.00
CA CYS A 180 -4.41 -7.84 -8.76
C CYS A 180 -4.54 -6.36 -8.41
N LEU A 181 -5.66 -5.75 -8.80
CA LEU A 181 -5.96 -4.32 -8.61
C LEU A 181 -4.99 -3.37 -9.34
N SER A 182 -4.38 -3.87 -10.41
CA SER A 182 -3.30 -3.18 -11.14
C SER A 182 -3.71 -2.67 -12.52
N LEU A 183 -4.92 -2.95 -13.02
CA LEU A 183 -5.38 -2.53 -14.35
C LEU A 183 -5.78 -1.04 -14.38
N MET A 184 -4.85 -0.15 -13.99
CA MET A 184 -5.13 1.27 -13.79
C MET A 184 -5.01 2.11 -15.07
N GLY A 185 -4.16 1.70 -16.01
CA GLY A 185 -3.92 2.49 -17.23
C GLY A 185 -5.11 2.55 -18.19
N THR A 186 -5.09 3.58 -19.05
CA THR A 186 -6.05 3.75 -20.15
C THR A 186 -5.76 2.80 -21.32
N ASN A 187 -4.60 2.15 -21.31
CA ASN A 187 -4.11 1.29 -22.37
C ASN A 187 -4.16 -0.23 -22.05
N LEU A 188 -5.27 -0.76 -21.49
CA LEU A 188 -5.40 -2.18 -21.12
C LEU A 188 -5.08 -3.21 -22.21
N ALA A 189 -5.43 -2.97 -23.48
CA ALA A 189 -5.03 -3.88 -24.57
C ALA A 189 -3.50 -4.09 -24.61
N ASP A 190 -2.68 -3.07 -24.37
CA ASP A 190 -1.23 -3.24 -24.28
C ASP A 190 -0.82 -4.15 -23.13
N PHE A 191 -1.42 -4.01 -21.95
CA PHE A 191 -1.13 -4.85 -20.79
C PHE A 191 -1.47 -6.31 -21.06
N PHE A 192 -2.61 -6.57 -21.71
CA PHE A 192 -3.01 -7.93 -22.05
C PHE A 192 -2.18 -8.52 -23.19
N LEU A 193 -1.77 -7.73 -24.17
CA LEU A 193 -0.86 -8.19 -25.22
C LEU A 193 0.53 -8.49 -24.66
N GLU A 194 1.00 -7.72 -23.68
CA GLU A 194 2.25 -7.99 -22.99
C GLU A 194 2.15 -9.24 -22.11
N ALA A 195 1.04 -9.41 -21.37
CA ALA A 195 0.74 -10.66 -20.68
C ALA A 195 0.67 -11.85 -21.65
N ASN A 196 0.07 -11.67 -22.83
CA ASN A 196 0.04 -12.70 -23.86
C ASN A 196 1.45 -13.05 -24.31
N ARG A 197 2.31 -12.05 -24.55
CA ARG A 197 3.69 -12.27 -24.99
C ARG A 197 4.47 -13.11 -23.99
N VAL A 198 4.44 -12.76 -22.70
CA VAL A 198 5.27 -13.43 -21.67
C VAL A 198 4.71 -14.78 -21.21
N LEU A 199 3.39 -14.98 -21.27
CA LEU A 199 2.75 -16.20 -20.80
C LEU A 199 2.90 -17.34 -21.82
N LYS A 200 3.24 -18.54 -21.36
CA LYS A 200 3.24 -19.75 -22.21
C LYS A 200 1.85 -20.01 -22.79
N VAL A 201 1.77 -20.53 -24.02
CA VAL A 201 0.49 -21.03 -24.56
C VAL A 201 -0.05 -22.11 -23.61
N GLY A 202 -1.33 -22.01 -23.27
CA GLY A 202 -1.96 -22.86 -22.26
C GLY A 202 -1.76 -22.40 -20.81
N GLY A 203 -0.91 -21.39 -20.55
CA GLY A 203 -0.74 -20.79 -19.24
C GLY A 203 -1.97 -20.00 -18.78
N THR A 204 -2.02 -19.68 -17.48
CA THR A 204 -3.18 -19.04 -16.85
C THR A 204 -2.93 -17.56 -16.55
N MET A 205 -3.87 -16.70 -16.92
CA MET A 205 -3.93 -15.31 -16.46
C MET A 205 -5.06 -15.17 -15.43
N LYS A 206 -4.76 -14.62 -14.25
CA LYS A 206 -5.74 -14.35 -13.21
C LYS A 206 -5.87 -12.85 -12.99
N ILE A 207 -7.11 -12.38 -12.90
CA ILE A 207 -7.43 -10.97 -12.71
C ILE A 207 -8.31 -10.82 -11.46
N ALA A 208 -7.97 -9.88 -10.60
CA ALA A 208 -8.87 -9.34 -9.57
C ALA A 208 -8.98 -7.83 -9.72
N GLU A 209 -10.20 -7.32 -9.83
CA GLU A 209 -10.48 -5.89 -9.98
C GLU A 209 -11.73 -5.48 -9.20
N VAL A 210 -11.81 -4.20 -8.84
CA VAL A 210 -12.96 -3.65 -8.12
C VAL A 210 -14.20 -3.72 -9.01
N SER A 211 -15.30 -4.26 -8.47
CA SER A 211 -16.55 -4.53 -9.22
C SER A 211 -17.12 -3.27 -9.89
N SER A 212 -17.06 -2.12 -9.20
CA SER A 212 -17.57 -0.84 -9.70
C SER A 212 -16.81 -0.28 -10.91
N ARG A 213 -15.64 -0.84 -11.24
CA ARG A 213 -14.85 -0.43 -12.39
C ARG A 213 -15.39 -0.97 -13.72
N PHE A 214 -16.25 -1.98 -13.67
CA PHE A 214 -16.80 -2.63 -14.85
C PHE A 214 -18.13 -2.00 -15.26
N ASP A 215 -18.17 -1.39 -16.45
CA ASP A 215 -19.42 -1.02 -17.11
C ASP A 215 -20.22 -2.24 -17.54
N ASN A 216 -19.55 -3.12 -18.29
CA ASN A 216 -20.12 -4.35 -18.80
C ASN A 216 -19.05 -5.44 -18.78
N VAL A 217 -19.24 -6.42 -17.90
CA VAL A 217 -18.31 -7.53 -17.71
C VAL A 217 -18.15 -8.36 -19.00
N ASN A 218 -19.20 -8.52 -19.80
CA ASN A 218 -19.12 -9.31 -21.04
C ASN A 218 -18.33 -8.57 -22.13
N VAL A 219 -18.42 -7.24 -22.20
CA VAL A 219 -17.58 -6.42 -23.08
C VAL A 219 -16.12 -6.52 -22.67
N PHE A 220 -15.82 -6.42 -21.37
CA PHE A 220 -14.46 -6.62 -20.84
C PHE A 220 -13.90 -7.99 -21.24
N VAL A 221 -14.65 -9.07 -20.96
CA VAL A 221 -14.25 -10.44 -21.32
C VAL A 221 -14.00 -10.56 -22.83
N SER A 222 -14.89 -10.01 -23.66
CA SER A 222 -14.74 -10.05 -25.12
C SER A 222 -13.46 -9.35 -25.59
N ASN A 223 -13.10 -8.22 -24.98
CA ASN A 223 -11.87 -7.51 -25.30
C ASN A 223 -10.61 -8.29 -24.87
N VAL A 224 -10.63 -8.93 -23.70
CA VAL A 224 -9.54 -9.83 -23.26
C VAL A 224 -9.41 -11.03 -24.21
N GLN A 225 -10.52 -11.58 -24.71
CA GLN A 225 -10.48 -12.69 -25.68
C GLN A 225 -9.86 -12.32 -27.02
N ARG A 226 -10.05 -11.07 -27.48
CA ARG A 226 -9.37 -10.54 -28.66
C ARG A 226 -7.84 -10.49 -28.48
N CYS A 227 -7.36 -10.39 -27.24
CA CYS A 227 -5.94 -10.42 -26.88
C CYS A 227 -5.35 -11.86 -26.78
N GLY A 228 -6.06 -12.88 -27.28
CA GLY A 228 -5.54 -14.26 -27.37
C GLY A 228 -5.89 -15.17 -26.19
N PHE A 229 -6.83 -14.76 -25.36
CA PHE A 229 -7.24 -15.48 -24.16
C PHE A 229 -8.62 -16.12 -24.30
N LYS A 230 -8.88 -17.16 -23.51
CA LYS A 230 -10.19 -17.77 -23.33
C LYS A 230 -10.59 -17.71 -21.88
N LEU A 231 -11.80 -17.24 -21.59
CA LEU A 231 -12.33 -17.25 -20.22
C LEU A 231 -12.59 -18.70 -19.79
N GLU A 232 -11.98 -19.12 -18.69
CA GLU A 232 -12.25 -20.43 -18.08
C GLU A 232 -13.37 -20.32 -17.05
N ASN A 233 -13.28 -19.32 -16.17
CA ASN A 233 -14.32 -19.02 -15.19
C ASN A 233 -14.21 -17.58 -14.68
N LYS A 234 -15.30 -17.08 -14.10
CA LYS A 234 -15.37 -15.80 -13.40
C LYS A 234 -16.18 -15.95 -12.12
N ASP A 235 -15.81 -15.18 -11.10
CA ASP A 235 -16.54 -15.08 -9.84
C ASP A 235 -16.90 -13.62 -9.60
N LEU A 236 -18.20 -13.34 -9.72
CA LEU A 236 -18.80 -12.02 -9.57
C LEU A 236 -19.65 -11.91 -8.30
N LYS A 237 -19.59 -12.91 -7.40
CA LYS A 237 -20.47 -12.99 -6.22
C LYS A 237 -20.06 -12.02 -5.12
N HIS A 238 -18.79 -11.63 -5.08
CA HIS A 238 -18.29 -10.71 -4.07
C HIS A 238 -18.66 -9.27 -4.44
N SER A 239 -19.22 -8.52 -3.48
CA SER A 239 -19.76 -7.18 -3.72
C SER A 239 -18.72 -6.15 -4.17
N LEU A 240 -17.47 -6.28 -3.69
CA LEU A 240 -16.41 -5.32 -3.97
C LEU A 240 -15.44 -5.74 -5.09
N PHE A 241 -15.29 -7.04 -5.37
CA PHE A 241 -14.21 -7.53 -6.23
C PHE A 241 -14.73 -8.60 -7.16
N TYR A 242 -14.35 -8.49 -8.43
CA TYR A 242 -14.57 -9.53 -9.43
C TYR A 242 -13.28 -10.25 -9.73
N PHE A 243 -13.39 -11.56 -9.93
CA PHE A 243 -12.26 -12.43 -10.22
C PHE A 243 -12.48 -13.13 -11.56
N PHE A 244 -11.42 -13.21 -12.36
CA PHE A 244 -11.45 -13.86 -13.66
C PHE A 244 -10.25 -14.79 -13.81
N ASN A 245 -10.47 -15.97 -14.38
CA ASN A 245 -9.43 -16.88 -14.81
C ASN A 245 -9.52 -17.04 -16.32
N PHE A 246 -8.44 -16.72 -17.00
CA PHE A 246 -8.28 -16.87 -18.42
C PHE A 246 -7.14 -17.84 -18.73
N LYS A 247 -7.28 -18.58 -19.82
CA LYS A 247 -6.20 -19.39 -20.40
C LYS A 247 -5.69 -18.71 -21.67
N LYS A 248 -4.36 -18.65 -21.85
CA LYS A 248 -3.80 -18.22 -23.15
C LYS A 248 -4.07 -19.31 -24.18
N GLU A 249 -4.86 -18.99 -25.19
CA GLU A 249 -5.23 -19.93 -26.26
C GLU A 249 -4.26 -19.85 -27.44
N ARG A 250 -3.82 -18.64 -27.78
CA ARG A 250 -2.90 -18.39 -28.90
C ARG A 250 -2.00 -17.19 -28.62
N THR A 251 -0.87 -17.13 -29.32
CA THR A 251 -0.02 -15.94 -29.33
C THR A 251 -0.64 -14.87 -30.24
N VAL A 252 -0.64 -13.62 -29.77
CA VAL A 252 -1.07 -12.46 -30.56
C VAL A 252 0.10 -11.48 -30.62
N LEU A 253 0.54 -11.16 -31.85
CA LEU A 253 1.65 -10.22 -32.03
C LEU A 253 1.14 -8.79 -31.87
N LYS A 254 1.88 -7.97 -31.14
CA LYS A 254 1.55 -6.55 -30.98
C LYS A 254 1.59 -5.88 -32.35
N GLY A 255 0.49 -5.22 -32.73
CA GLY A 255 0.31 -4.62 -34.06
C GLY A 255 -0.29 -5.53 -35.14
N SER A 256 -0.40 -6.84 -34.92
CA SER A 256 -1.02 -7.76 -35.90
C SER A 256 -2.54 -7.81 -35.81
N THR A 257 -3.12 -7.28 -34.73
CA THR A 257 -4.56 -7.22 -34.52
C THR A 257 -5.00 -5.77 -34.40
N ASN A 258 -6.10 -5.42 -35.06
CA ASN A 258 -6.78 -4.12 -34.90
C ASN A 258 -7.53 -4.06 -33.55
N THR A 259 -6.85 -4.46 -32.47
CA THR A 259 -7.42 -4.48 -31.12
C THR A 259 -7.59 -3.03 -30.68
N LYS A 260 -8.84 -2.57 -30.68
CA LYS A 260 -9.18 -1.25 -30.18
C LYS A 260 -8.76 -1.11 -28.73
N GLN A 261 -8.24 0.05 -28.40
CA GLN A 261 -7.89 0.35 -27.03
C GLN A 261 -9.14 0.45 -26.15
N PHE A 262 -9.03 -0.03 -24.91
CA PHE A 262 -10.09 0.02 -23.92
C PHE A 262 -9.53 0.24 -22.50
N SER A 263 -10.39 0.71 -21.61
CA SER A 263 -10.08 0.96 -20.20
C SER A 263 -11.24 0.48 -19.30
N LEU A 264 -10.98 0.44 -18.00
CA LEU A 264 -12.01 0.30 -16.98
C LEU A 264 -12.25 1.67 -16.33
N LYS A 265 -13.42 1.86 -15.70
CA LYS A 265 -13.68 3.08 -14.91
C LYS A 265 -12.63 3.24 -13.80
N PRO A 266 -12.32 4.46 -13.35
CA PRO A 266 -11.46 4.68 -12.19
C PRO A 266 -12.00 4.00 -10.92
N CYS A 267 -11.12 3.51 -10.04
CA CYS A 267 -11.51 3.10 -8.70
C CYS A 267 -11.63 4.33 -7.80
N LEU A 268 -12.86 4.78 -7.56
CA LEU A 268 -13.12 5.90 -6.66
C LEU A 268 -13.36 5.38 -5.24
N TYR A 269 -12.38 5.59 -4.36
CA TYR A 269 -12.48 5.27 -2.93
C TYR A 269 -13.43 6.27 -2.25
N LYS A 270 -14.72 5.91 -2.19
CA LYS A 270 -15.74 6.73 -1.51
C LYS A 270 -15.45 6.79 -0.01
N LYS A 271 -15.72 7.96 0.60
CA LYS A 271 -15.78 8.07 2.07
C LYS A 271 -16.85 7.09 2.56
N ARG A 272 -16.48 6.19 3.47
CA ARG A 272 -17.42 5.39 4.25
C ARG A 272 -17.67 6.09 5.57
#